data_AF-A0A941BLF7-F1
#
_entry.id   AF-A0A941BLF7-F1
#
_cell.length_a   1.000
_cell.length_b   1.000
_cell.length_c   1.000
_cell.angle_alpha   90.00
_cell.angle_beta   90.00
_cell.angle_gamma   90.00
#
_symmetry.space_group_name_H-M   'P 1'
#
loop_
_entity.id
_entity.type
_entity.pdbx_description
1 polymer ?
#
loop_
_entity_poly.entity_id
_entity_poly.type
_entity_poly.pdbx_seq_one_letter_code
_entity_poly.pdbx_strand_id
1 'polypeptide(L)'
;MARFFKNAFSDYLITPEDSRITPEGLVLDLRLPWYRSLPLSVVMPTQLLVDGQNVPLDGATVEYEGRRYTLAELPEQTSVFWFIQDSVLLHVPTPQPLAAGAHHVVVTLNLYPPYIPMLTHVTRGDAQVQAA
;
A
#
# COMPACT_ATOMS: atom_id res chain seq x y z
N MET A 1 14.40 5.41 14.96
CA MET A 1 12.95 5.15 15.10
C MET A 1 12.27 5.91 13.97
N ALA A 2 11.89 5.24 12.88
CA ALA A 2 11.25 5.93 11.75
C ALA A 2 9.90 6.46 12.22
N ARG A 3 9.68 7.76 12.04
CA ARG A 3 8.44 8.42 12.49
C ARG A 3 7.36 8.09 11.48
N PHE A 4 6.45 7.21 11.87
CA PHE A 4 5.27 6.86 11.09
C PHE A 4 4.37 8.07 10.90
N PHE A 5 3.79 8.15 9.71
CA PHE A 5 2.76 9.13 9.40
C PHE A 5 1.55 8.91 10.32
N LYS A 6 1.13 9.96 11.03
CA LYS A 6 -0.17 10.05 11.71
C LYS A 6 -0.99 11.09 10.96
N ASN A 7 -2.13 10.74 10.37
CA ASN A 7 -3.18 11.74 10.12
C ASN A 7 -4.25 11.66 11.21
N ALA A 8 -5.21 12.56 11.17
CA ALA A 8 -6.29 12.61 12.14
C ALA A 8 -7.23 11.38 12.09
N PHE A 9 -7.07 10.48 11.12
CA PHE A 9 -8.01 9.40 10.81
C PHE A 9 -7.41 7.99 10.92
N SER A 10 -6.10 7.86 10.79
CA SER A 10 -5.33 6.61 10.92
C SER A 10 -3.93 6.90 11.44
N ASP A 11 -3.49 6.08 12.39
CA ASP A 11 -2.12 6.04 12.91
C ASP A 11 -1.21 5.11 12.08
N TYR A 12 -1.78 4.42 11.07
CA TYR A 12 -1.14 3.34 10.36
C TYR A 12 -1.31 3.49 8.85
N LEU A 13 -0.26 3.14 8.10
CA LEU A 13 -0.33 2.97 6.64
C LEU A 13 -0.79 1.56 6.27
N ILE A 14 -0.35 0.54 7.02
CA ILE A 14 -0.76 -0.85 6.86
C ILE A 14 -1.66 -1.19 8.03
N THR A 15 -2.81 -1.80 7.78
CA THR A 15 -3.67 -2.38 8.80
C THR A 15 -3.36 -3.89 8.91
N PRO A 16 -2.59 -4.34 9.92
CA PRO A 16 -2.14 -5.73 10.02
C PRO A 16 -3.29 -6.75 10.11
N GLU A 17 -4.38 -6.39 10.79
CA GLU A 17 -5.53 -7.26 11.02
C GLU A 17 -6.31 -7.62 9.74
N ASP A 18 -6.28 -6.73 8.74
CA ASP A 18 -6.94 -6.91 7.44
C ASP A 18 -5.94 -7.32 6.33
N SER A 19 -4.64 -7.31 6.67
CA SER A 19 -3.57 -7.78 5.80
C SER A 19 -3.36 -9.29 5.96
N ARG A 20 -3.01 -9.97 4.87
CA ARG A 20 -2.84 -11.42 4.86
C ARG A 20 -1.77 -11.90 3.90
N ILE A 21 -1.15 -13.01 4.25
CA ILE A 21 -0.28 -13.78 3.37
C ILE A 21 -1.09 -14.94 2.79
N THR A 22 -0.95 -15.16 1.49
CA THR A 22 -1.61 -16.21 0.70
C THR A 22 -0.56 -17.06 0.00
N PRO A 23 -0.89 -18.28 -0.46
CA PRO A 23 0.03 -19.10 -1.26
C PRO A 23 0.51 -18.38 -2.53
N GLU A 24 -0.31 -17.49 -3.09
CA GLU A 24 -0.03 -16.74 -4.32
C GLU A 24 0.74 -15.43 -4.08
N GLY A 25 0.85 -14.98 -2.83
CA GLY A 25 1.52 -13.73 -2.49
C GLY A 25 0.97 -13.02 -1.26
N LEU A 26 1.14 -11.70 -1.24
CA LEU A 26 0.80 -10.83 -0.12
C LEU A 26 -0.39 -9.95 -0.49
N VAL A 27 -1.33 -9.76 0.44
CA VAL A 27 -2.41 -8.77 0.32
C VAL A 27 -2.33 -7.82 1.52
N LEU A 28 -2.02 -6.55 1.25
CA LEU A 28 -1.89 -5.52 2.29
C LEU A 28 -3.10 -4.60 2.27
N ASP A 29 -3.73 -4.43 3.43
CA ASP A 29 -4.72 -3.38 3.63
C ASP A 29 -4.00 -2.07 3.93
N LEU A 30 -4.17 -1.09 3.02
CA LEU A 30 -3.55 0.21 3.12
C LEU A 30 -4.56 1.28 3.50
N ARG A 31 -4.10 2.26 4.28
CA ARG A 31 -4.83 3.49 4.64
C ARG A 31 -4.17 4.70 4.03
N LEU A 32 -4.98 5.66 3.57
CA LEU A 32 -4.49 6.86 2.91
C LEU A 32 -3.68 7.71 3.91
N PRO A 33 -2.36 7.85 3.75
CA PRO A 33 -1.55 8.65 4.66
C PRO A 33 -1.57 10.12 4.22
N TRP A 34 -2.76 10.70 4.13
CA TRP A 34 -2.98 12.10 3.74
C TRP A 34 -4.23 12.67 4.40
N TYR A 35 -4.33 14.00 4.49
CA TYR A 35 -5.43 14.67 5.20
C TYR A 35 -6.69 14.92 4.35
N ARG A 36 -6.61 14.60 3.04
CA ARG A 36 -7.70 14.74 2.06
C ARG A 36 -7.72 13.52 1.15
N SER A 37 -8.90 13.17 0.64
CA SER A 37 -9.02 12.16 -0.40
C SER A 37 -8.15 12.52 -1.61
N LEU A 38 -7.56 11.51 -2.24
CA LEU A 38 -6.73 11.67 -3.43
C LEU A 38 -7.26 10.77 -4.54
N PRO A 39 -7.20 11.20 -5.81
CA PRO A 39 -7.42 10.28 -6.92
C PRO A 39 -6.33 9.20 -6.93
N LEU A 40 -6.66 7.98 -7.35
CA LEU A 40 -5.69 6.88 -7.45
C LEU A 40 -4.53 7.22 -8.39
N SER A 41 -4.74 8.14 -9.35
CA SER A 41 -3.70 8.65 -10.26
C SER A 41 -2.49 9.29 -9.60
N VAL A 42 -2.60 9.68 -8.33
CA VAL A 42 -1.48 10.31 -7.61
C VAL A 42 -0.93 9.42 -6.50
N VAL A 43 -1.28 8.14 -6.50
CA VAL A 43 -0.86 7.15 -5.50
C VAL A 43 0.06 6.15 -6.19
N MET A 44 1.26 5.96 -5.65
CA MET A 44 2.23 5.06 -6.25
C MET A 44 2.95 4.24 -5.18
N PRO A 45 2.64 2.95 -5.04
CA PRO A 45 3.50 2.01 -4.32
C PRO A 45 4.86 1.89 -5.03
N THR A 46 5.96 2.08 -4.29
CA THR A 46 7.31 2.13 -4.87
C THR A 46 8.28 1.10 -4.32
N GLN A 47 8.03 0.56 -3.13
CA GLN A 47 8.87 -0.47 -2.53
C GLN A 47 8.07 -1.34 -1.57
N LEU A 48 8.38 -2.63 -1.59
CA LEU A 48 7.93 -3.60 -0.60
C LEU A 48 9.17 -4.34 -0.05
N LEU A 49 9.27 -4.41 1.27
CA LEU A 49 10.22 -5.26 1.97
C LEU A 49 9.47 -6.29 2.80
N VAL A 50 9.92 -7.53 2.77
CA VAL A 50 9.48 -8.61 3.66
C VAL A 50 10.71 -9.17 4.37
N ASP A 51 10.72 -9.09 5.70
CA ASP A 51 11.88 -9.44 6.54
C ASP A 51 13.19 -8.74 6.10
N GLY A 52 13.06 -7.50 5.63
CA GLY A 52 14.16 -6.70 5.11
C GLY A 52 14.60 -7.06 3.68
N GLN A 53 14.03 -8.09 3.05
CA GLN A 53 14.30 -8.45 1.66
C GLN A 53 13.36 -7.73 0.70
N ASN A 54 13.90 -7.22 -0.41
CA ASN A 54 13.10 -6.52 -1.41
C ASN A 54 12.22 -7.51 -2.19
N VAL A 55 10.91 -7.29 -2.16
CA VAL A 55 9.94 -8.03 -2.97
C VAL A 55 9.57 -7.15 -4.17
N PRO A 56 9.77 -7.63 -5.41
CA PRO A 56 9.39 -6.88 -6.60
C PRO A 56 7.87 -6.62 -6.65
N LEU A 57 7.48 -5.44 -7.15
CA LEU A 57 6.07 -5.09 -7.38
C LEU A 57 5.60 -5.44 -8.79
N ASP A 58 6.37 -6.23 -9.54
CA ASP A 58 5.99 -6.74 -10.86
C ASP A 58 4.72 -7.59 -10.75
N GLY A 59 3.70 -7.23 -11.53
CA GLY A 59 2.38 -7.87 -11.47
C GLY A 59 1.54 -7.49 -10.25
N ALA A 60 1.98 -6.56 -9.41
CA ALA A 60 1.18 -6.05 -8.31
C ALA A 60 -0.04 -5.28 -8.81
N THR A 61 -1.14 -5.37 -8.06
CA THR A 61 -2.39 -4.67 -8.34
C THR A 61 -2.93 -4.00 -7.09
N VAL A 62 -3.62 -2.89 -7.29
CA VAL A 62 -4.40 -2.19 -6.28
C VAL A 62 -5.87 -2.55 -6.49
N GLU A 63 -6.54 -3.04 -5.45
CA GLU A 63 -7.98 -3.25 -5.42
C GLU A 63 -8.66 -2.13 -4.63
N TYR A 64 -9.65 -1.51 -5.24
CA TYR A 64 -10.44 -0.45 -4.64
C TYR A 64 -11.87 -0.48 -5.17
N GLU A 65 -12.86 -0.40 -4.27
CA GLU A 65 -14.29 -0.51 -4.59
C GLU A 65 -14.64 -1.73 -5.49
N GLY A 66 -13.98 -2.88 -5.24
CA GLY A 66 -14.22 -4.12 -5.96
C GLY A 66 -13.59 -4.20 -7.36
N ARG A 67 -12.78 -3.21 -7.76
CA ARG A 67 -12.03 -3.23 -9.03
C ARG A 67 -10.53 -3.29 -8.78
N ARG A 68 -9.84 -4.12 -9.59
CA ARG A 68 -8.36 -4.18 -9.62
C ARG A 68 -7.79 -3.29 -10.71
N TYR A 69 -6.70 -2.63 -10.38
CA TYR A 69 -5.87 -1.81 -11.24
C TYR A 69 -4.43 -2.29 -11.11
N THR A 70 -3.75 -2.51 -12.23
CA THR A 70 -2.30 -2.64 -12.23
C THR A 70 -1.67 -1.32 -11.80
N LEU A 71 -0.44 -1.38 -11.27
CA LEU A 71 0.27 -0.15 -10.89
C LEU A 71 0.49 0.79 -12.09
N ALA A 72 0.56 0.25 -13.31
CA ALA A 72 0.69 1.02 -14.55
C ALA A 72 -0.61 1.73 -14.96
N GLU A 73 -1.77 1.23 -14.56
CA GLU A 73 -3.07 1.87 -14.82
C GLU A 73 -3.39 2.98 -13.83
N LEU A 74 -2.75 2.99 -12.64
CA LEU A 74 -3.02 3.98 -11.60
C LEU A 74 -2.95 5.41 -12.12
N PRO A 75 -1.90 5.87 -12.83
CA PRO A 75 -1.78 7.25 -13.30
C PRO A 75 -2.95 7.74 -14.16
N GLU A 76 -3.73 6.84 -14.77
CA GLU A 76 -4.90 7.19 -15.58
C GLU A 76 -6.18 7.34 -14.74
N GLN A 77 -6.20 6.84 -13.50
CA GLN A 77 -7.38 6.82 -12.62
C GLN A 77 -7.61 8.17 -11.91
N THR A 78 -7.88 9.20 -12.71
CA THR A 78 -8.09 10.58 -12.24
C THR A 78 -9.45 10.82 -11.57
N SER A 79 -10.43 9.96 -11.86
CA SER A 79 -11.81 10.08 -11.36
C SER A 79 -12.15 9.12 -10.22
N VAL A 80 -11.25 8.20 -9.88
CA VAL A 80 -11.44 7.22 -8.79
C VAL A 80 -10.71 7.75 -7.57
N PHE A 81 -11.45 8.13 -6.53
CA PHE A 81 -10.91 8.75 -5.34
C PHE A 81 -10.77 7.75 -4.21
N TRP A 82 -9.56 7.62 -3.66
CA TRP A 82 -9.32 6.97 -2.39
C TRP A 82 -9.76 7.91 -1.26
N PHE A 83 -10.89 7.60 -0.62
CA PHE A 83 -11.35 8.38 0.53
C PHE A 83 -10.56 8.03 1.79
N ILE A 84 -10.47 9.00 2.69
CA ILE A 84 -9.58 8.93 3.86
C ILE A 84 -9.89 7.74 4.78
N GLN A 85 -11.17 7.35 4.86
CA GLN A 85 -11.64 6.25 5.72
C GLN A 85 -11.61 4.89 5.03
N ASP A 86 -11.32 4.86 3.73
CA ASP A 86 -11.45 3.65 2.93
C ASP A 86 -10.14 2.87 2.90
N SER A 87 -10.28 1.56 2.76
CA SER A 87 -9.17 0.64 2.53
C SER A 87 -8.86 0.53 1.06
N VAL A 88 -7.57 0.47 0.73
CA VAL A 88 -7.06 0.03 -0.56
C VAL A 88 -6.26 -1.24 -0.34
N LEU A 89 -6.55 -2.31 -1.10
CA LEU A 89 -5.77 -3.53 -0.99
C LEU A 89 -4.65 -3.54 -2.03
N LEU A 90 -3.40 -3.68 -1.58
CA LEU A 90 -2.26 -3.93 -2.45
C LEU A 90 -2.00 -5.43 -2.52
N HIS A 91 -2.24 -6.02 -3.69
CA HIS A 91 -1.94 -7.41 -4.00
C HIS A 91 -0.57 -7.49 -4.64
N VAL A 92 0.34 -8.26 -4.04
CA VAL A 92 1.70 -8.46 -4.55
C VAL A 92 1.94 -9.96 -4.73
N PRO A 93 2.04 -10.46 -5.97
CA PRO A 93 2.34 -11.85 -6.19
C PRO A 93 3.76 -12.17 -5.72
N THR A 94 3.96 -13.32 -5.09
CA THR A 94 5.29 -13.83 -4.77
C THR A 94 5.57 -15.09 -5.57
N PRO A 95 6.77 -15.24 -6.17
CA PRO A 95 7.07 -16.42 -6.99
C PRO A 95 7.14 -17.72 -6.18
N GLN A 96 7.36 -17.59 -4.87
CA GLN A 96 7.31 -18.67 -3.89
C GLN A 96 6.44 -18.21 -2.71
N PRO A 97 5.69 -19.13 -2.08
CA PRO A 97 4.99 -18.83 -0.85
C PRO A 97 5.97 -18.35 0.24
N LEU A 98 5.53 -17.39 1.05
CA LEU A 98 6.26 -17.03 2.27
C LEU A 98 6.18 -18.19 3.28
N ALA A 99 7.19 -18.30 4.15
CA ALA A 99 7.22 -19.33 5.17
C ALA A 99 6.07 -19.15 6.18
N ALA A 100 5.69 -20.21 6.88
CA ALA A 100 4.73 -20.08 7.98
C ALA A 100 5.36 -19.25 9.12
N GLY A 101 4.57 -18.34 9.71
CA GLY A 101 5.04 -17.47 10.79
C GLY A 101 4.71 -15.99 10.60
N ALA A 102 5.22 -15.17 11.52
CA ALA A 102 5.09 -13.72 11.44
C ALA A 102 6.18 -13.13 10.54
N HIS A 103 5.79 -12.27 9.61
CA HIS A 103 6.69 -11.56 8.71
C HIS A 103 6.63 -10.06 8.96
N HIS A 104 7.81 -9.42 8.99
CA HIS A 104 7.88 -7.97 9.04
C HIS A 104 7.72 -7.40 7.64
N VAL A 105 6.58 -6.78 7.38
CA VAL A 105 6.26 -6.18 6.09
C VAL A 105 6.44 -4.68 6.17
N VAL A 106 7.11 -4.11 5.17
CA VAL A 106 7.27 -2.67 5.03
C VAL A 106 6.88 -2.23 3.62
N VAL A 107 6.01 -1.24 3.51
CA VAL A 107 5.63 -0.61 2.24
C VAL A 107 6.06 0.84 2.19
N THR A 108 6.52 1.29 1.03
CA THR A 108 6.75 2.71 0.71
C THR A 108 5.74 3.15 -0.33
N LEU A 109 5.04 4.25 -0.05
CA LEU A 109 4.16 4.93 -1.00
C LEU A 109 4.72 6.32 -1.32
N ASN A 110 4.63 6.69 -2.59
CA ASN A 110 4.75 8.08 -3.04
C ASN A 110 3.35 8.62 -3.33
N LEU A 111 3.04 9.78 -2.77
CA LEU A 111 1.84 10.55 -3.11
C LEU A 111 2.26 11.83 -3.86
N TYR A 112 1.48 12.19 -4.87
CA TYR A 112 1.69 13.38 -5.71
C TYR A 112 0.48 14.33 -5.64
N PRO A 113 0.21 15.00 -4.51
CA PRO A 113 -1.01 15.79 -4.34
C PRO A 113 -1.18 16.81 -5.48
N PRO A 114 -2.29 16.75 -6.25
CA PRO A 114 -2.39 17.48 -7.53
C PRO A 114 -2.47 19.01 -7.37
N TYR A 115 -2.72 19.47 -6.16
CA TYR A 115 -2.84 20.88 -5.79
C TYR A 115 -1.60 21.44 -5.07
N ILE A 116 -0.52 20.64 -4.93
CA ILE A 116 0.77 21.11 -4.41
C ILE A 116 1.85 20.80 -5.46
N PRO A 117 2.11 21.74 -6.39
CA PRO A 117 3.08 21.51 -7.46
C PRO A 117 4.44 21.06 -6.93
N MET A 118 5.06 20.10 -7.64
CA MET A 118 6.40 19.56 -7.37
C MET A 118 6.56 18.82 -6.02
N LEU A 119 5.51 18.66 -5.22
CA LEU A 119 5.58 17.86 -4.01
C LEU A 119 5.51 16.36 -4.34
N THR A 120 6.50 15.61 -3.87
CA THR A 120 6.39 14.16 -3.70
C THR A 120 6.39 13.86 -2.22
N HIS A 121 5.27 13.40 -1.69
CA HIS A 121 5.19 12.93 -0.32
C HIS A 121 5.56 11.45 -0.28
N VAL A 122 6.78 11.16 0.18
CA VAL A 122 7.25 9.79 0.40
C VAL A 122 6.90 9.40 1.82
N THR A 123 6.17 8.30 1.97
CA THR A 123 5.76 7.76 3.26
C THR A 123 5.99 6.26 3.31
N ARG A 124 6.21 5.77 4.52
CA ARG A 124 6.55 4.38 4.80
C ARG A 124 5.79 3.93 6.03
N GLY A 125 5.32 2.69 5.97
CA GLY A 125 4.68 2.02 7.10
C GLY A 125 5.08 0.57 7.14
N ASP A 126 5.01 0.01 8.33
CA ASP A 126 5.30 -1.40 8.55
C ASP A 126 4.35 -2.04 9.55
N ALA A 127 4.24 -3.35 9.43
CA ALA A 127 3.38 -4.18 10.22
C ALA A 127 3.96 -5.61 10.32
N GLN A 128 3.55 -6.33 11.36
CA GLN A 128 3.73 -7.78 11.41
C GLN A 128 2.50 -8.43 10.78
N VAL A 129 2.71 -9.25 9.75
CA VAL A 129 1.63 -9.98 9.07
C VAL A 129 1.86 -11.48 9.26
N GLN A 130 0.81 -12.20 9.63
CA GLN A 130 0.90 -13.63 9.90
C GLN A 130 0.63 -14.45 8.63
N ALA A 131 1.54 -15.36 8.31
CA ALA A 131 1.30 -16.48 7.41
C ALA A 131 0.73 -17.66 8.20
N ALA A 132 -0.32 -18.28 7.64
CA ALA A 132 -0.96 -19.47 8.20
C ALA A 132 -0.07 -20.72 8.10
#